data_AF-A0A7J4TPD2-F1
#
_entry.id   AF-A0A7J4TPD2-F1
#
_cell.length_a   1.000
_cell.length_b   1.000
_cell.length_c   1.000
_cell.angle_alpha   90.00
_cell.angle_beta   90.00
_cell.angle_gamma   90.00
#
_symmetry.space_group_name_H-M   'P 1'
#
loop_
_entity.id
_entity.type
_entity.pdbx_description
1 polymer ?
#
loop_
_entity_poly.entity_id
_entity_poly.type
_entity_poly.pdbx_seq_one_letter_code
_entity_poly.pdbx_strand_id
1 'polypeptide(L)' 'MAETNGIGLCSSCQEEVSTNHYHGADSQKIELCKSCYDQYLAKEMLQYWKDHIEEEQRRVR' A
#
# COMPACT_ATOMS: atom_id res chain seq x y z
N MET A 1 18.19 16.75 -6.63
CA MET A 1 18.09 15.77 -7.73
C MET A 1 16.60 15.63 -8.01
N ALA A 2 16.11 16.14 -9.13
CA ALA A 2 14.69 16.00 -9.48
C ALA A 2 14.48 14.54 -9.89
N GLU A 3 13.82 13.78 -9.02
CA GLU A 3 13.40 12.42 -9.31
C GLU A 3 12.54 12.48 -10.57
N THR A 4 12.99 11.81 -11.63
CA THR A 4 12.18 11.60 -12.82
C THR A 4 10.99 10.75 -12.39
N ASN A 5 9.88 11.41 -12.05
CA ASN A 5 8.58 10.76 -11.94
C ASN A 5 8.27 10.19 -13.32
N GLY A 6 8.70 8.94 -13.55
CA GLY A 6 8.38 8.21 -14.77
C GLY A 6 6.87 8.15 -14.90
N ILE A 7 6.36 8.52 -16.06
CA ILE A 7 4.98 8.17 -16.40
C ILE A 7 5.00 6.66 -16.64
N GLY A 8 4.20 5.94 -15.87
CA GLY A 8 4.04 4.49 -15.94
C GLY A 8 2.56 4.12 -15.77
N LEU A 9 2.28 2.83 -15.75
CA LEU A 9 0.91 2.32 -15.68
C LEU A 9 0.60 1.87 -14.26
N CYS A 10 -0.32 2.54 -13.58
CA CYS A 10 -0.69 2.15 -12.23
C CYS A 10 -1.37 0.77 -12.24
N SER A 11 -0.81 -0.21 -11.52
CA SER A 11 -1.35 -1.57 -11.46
C SER A 11 -2.74 -1.64 -10.80
N SER A 12 -3.13 -0.63 -10.03
CA SER A 12 -4.42 -0.60 -9.32
C SER A 12 -5.53 0.11 -10.10
N CYS A 13 -5.28 1.28 -10.68
CA CYS A 13 -6.31 2.04 -11.40
C CYS A 13 -6.18 1.94 -12.93
N GLN A 14 -5.08 1.36 -13.44
CA GLN A 14 -4.79 1.20 -14.87
C GLN A 14 -4.69 2.53 -15.64
N GLU A 15 -4.39 3.63 -14.94
CA GLU A 15 -4.14 4.93 -15.55
C GLU A 15 -2.65 5.11 -15.84
N GLU A 16 -2.32 5.69 -17.00
CA GLU A 16 -0.98 6.17 -17.34
C GLU A 16 -0.74 7.50 -16.63
N VAL A 17 -0.05 7.45 -15.49
CA VAL A 17 0.21 8.59 -14.62
C VAL A 17 1.61 8.46 -14.03
N SER A 18 2.02 9.43 -13.21
CA SER A 18 3.24 9.25 -12.44
C SER A 18 3.08 8.09 -11.46
N THR A 19 3.93 7.08 -11.63
CA THR A 19 3.98 5.88 -10.79
C THR A 19 5.33 5.76 -10.08
N ASN A 20 5.35 4.94 -9.03
CA ASN A 20 6.56 4.51 -8.34
C ASN A 20 6.48 3.00 -8.08
N HIS A 21 7.64 2.39 -7.84
CA HIS A 21 7.73 0.99 -7.43
C HIS A 21 7.77 0.90 -5.91
N TYR A 22 6.84 0.15 -5.34
CA TYR A 22 6.74 -0.13 -3.90
C TYR A 22 6.91 -1.62 -3.62
N HIS A 23 7.14 -1.95 -2.35
CA HIS A 23 7.12 -3.31 -1.84
C HIS A 23 5.75 -3.59 -1.23
N GLY A 24 4.97 -4.50 -1.83
CA GLY A 24 3.72 -4.98 -1.28
C GLY A 24 3.92 -6.15 -0.31
N ALA A 25 2.81 -6.78 0.07
CA ALA A 25 2.81 -8.02 0.82
C ALA A 25 3.76 -9.06 0.19
N ASP A 26 4.48 -9.82 1.03
CA ASP A 26 5.46 -10.83 0.62
C ASP A 26 6.63 -10.29 -0.24
N SER A 27 6.99 -9.01 -0.08
CA SER A 27 8.08 -8.35 -0.82
C SER A 27 7.88 -8.27 -2.33
N GLN A 28 6.64 -8.46 -2.82
CA GLN A 28 6.36 -8.30 -4.25
C GLN A 28 6.52 -6.84 -4.68
N LYS A 29 7.14 -6.63 -5.84
CA LYS A 29 7.22 -5.30 -6.44
C LYS A 29 5.88 -4.93 -7.05
N ILE A 30 5.35 -3.78 -6.66
CA ILE A 30 4.09 -3.23 -7.14
C ILE A 30 4.31 -1.84 -7.70
N GLU A 31 3.80 -1.58 -8.90
CA GLU A 31 3.86 -0.26 -9.53
C GLU A 31 2.52 0.47 -9.31
N LEU A 32 2.54 1.55 -8.55
CA LEU A 32 1.33 2.30 -8.19
C LEU A 32 1.54 3.80 -8.36
N CYS A 33 0.46 4.51 -8.66
CA CYS A 33 0.40 5.95 -8.47
C CYS A 33 0.29 6.27 -6.97
N LYS A 34 0.65 7.51 -6.60
CA LYS A 34 0.67 7.95 -5.19
C LYS A 34 -0.68 7.73 -4.48
N SER A 35 -1.78 8.08 -5.13
CA SER A 35 -3.12 7.96 -4.54
C SER A 35 -3.52 6.50 -4.28
N CYS A 36 -3.22 5.59 -5.20
CA CYS A 36 -3.46 4.16 -5.00
C CYS A 36 -2.53 3.57 -3.93
N TYR A 37 -1.29 4.03 -3.84
CA TYR A 37 -0.37 3.63 -2.78
C TYR A 37 -0.86 4.08 -1.39
N ASP A 38 -1.34 5.32 -1.25
CA ASP A 38 -1.88 5.83 0.01
C ASP A 38 -3.10 5.01 0.48
N GLN A 39 -3.97 4.59 -0.46
CA GLN A 39 -5.10 3.69 -0.17
C GLN A 39 -4.65 2.26 0.18
N TYR A 40 -3.62 1.75 -0.49
CA TYR A 40 -3.03 0.45 -0.20
C TYR A 40 -2.49 0.41 1.24
N LEU A 41 -1.69 1.40 1.62
CA LEU A 41 -1.10 1.51 2.96
C LEU A 41 -2.19 1.68 4.04
N ALA A 42 -3.23 2.46 3.78
CA ALA A 42 -4.35 2.61 4.70
C ALA A 42 -5.05 1.27 5.00
N LYS A 43 -5.18 0.39 4.01
CA LYS A 43 -5.74 -0.95 4.20
C LYS A 43 -4.84 -1.84 5.07
N GLU A 44 -3.53 -1.81 4.84
CA GLU A 44 -2.58 -2.59 5.67
C GLU A 44 -2.59 -2.13 7.14
N MET A 45 -2.61 -0.81 7.37
CA MET A 45 -2.69 -0.26 8.73
C MET A 45 -4.01 -0.61 9.44
N LEU A 46 -5.13 -0.63 8.70
CA LEU A 46 -6.42 -1.07 9.25
C LEU A 46 -6.42 -2.56 9.62
N GLN A 47 -5.75 -3.41 8.83
CA GLN A 47 -5.65 -4.83 9.15
C GLN A 47 -4.81 -5.06 10.42
N TYR A 48 -3.63 -4.43 10.50
CA TYR A 48 -2.78 -4.48 11.69
C TYR A 48 -3.53 -4.07 12.96
N TRP A 49 -4.33 -3.01 12.88
CA TRP A 49 -5.10 -2.54 14.03
C TRP A 49 -6.22 -3.51 14.46
N LYS A 50 -6.91 -4.13 13.50
CA LYS A 50 -7.93 -5.17 13.79
C LYS A 50 -7.31 -6.38 14.48
N ASP A 51 -6.19 -6.87 13.95
CA ASP A 51 -5.49 -8.03 14.51
C ASP A 51 -5.05 -7.76 15.96
N HIS A 52 -4.56 -6.56 16.23
CA HIS A 52 -4.20 -6.14 17.60
C HIS A 52 -5.40 -6.07 18.55
N ILE A 53 -6.55 -5.57 18.12
CA ILE A 53 -7.76 -5.53 18.96
C ILE A 53 -8.23 -6.95 19.29
N GLU A 54 -8.24 -7.86 18.31
CA GLU A 54 -8.64 -9.25 18.52
C GLU A 54 -7.67 -10.02 19.43
N GLU A 55 -6.38 -9.68 19.38
CA GLU A 55 -5.39 -10.23 20.32
C GLU A 55 -5.65 -9.75 21.75
N GLU A 56 -5.85 -8.44 21.96
CA GLU A 56 -6.11 -7.89 23.29
C GLU A 56 -7.44 -8.43 23.87
N GLN A 57 -8.48 -8.58 23.05
CA GLN A 57 -9.73 -9.22 23.48
C GLN A 57 -9.53 -10.70 23.91
N ARG A 58 -8.64 -11.44 23.25
CA ARG A 58 -8.29 -12.81 23.66
C ARG A 58 -7.51 -12.87 24.97
N ARG A 59 -6.64 -11.90 25.23
CA ARG A 59 -5.82 -11.84 26.47
C ARG A 59 -6.63 -11.48 27.72
N VAL A 60 -7.74 -10.76 27.55
CA VAL A 60 -8.60 -10.30 28.66
C VAL A 60 -9.68 -11.34 29.04
N ARG A 61 -9.82 -12.41 28.25
CA ARG A 61 -10.81 -13.48 28.48
C ARG A 61 -10.22 -14.69 29.19
#